data_AF-A0A940F1Z5-F1
#
_entry.id   AF-A0A940F1Z5-F1
#
_cell.length_a   1.000
_cell.length_b   1.000
_cell.length_c   1.000
_cell.angle_alpha   90.00
_cell.angle_beta   90.00
_cell.angle_gamma   90.00
#
_symmetry.space_group_name_H-M   'P 1'
#
loop_
_entity.id
_entity.type
_entity.pdbx_description
1 polymer ?
#
loop_
_entity_poly.entity_id
_entity_poly.type
_entity_poly.pdbx_seq_one_letter_code
_entity_poly.pdbx_strand_id
1 'polypeptide(L)' 'MEALAEVYARSLYEVAQQQNKVPVIREQLGQLADVLAENRELQVFFFSPYFSTKEKEEGLGRAVTGADETLSNFLK' A
#
# COMPACT_ATOMS: atom_id res chain seq x y z
N MET A 1 -2.88 7.36 -15.81
CA MET A 1 -2.77 6.46 -14.64
C MET A 1 -1.37 6.54 -14.04
N GLU A 2 -0.32 6.46 -14.86
CA GLU A 2 1.09 6.60 -14.45
C GLU A 2 1.41 7.92 -13.71
N ALA A 3 0.89 9.05 -14.20
CA ALA A 3 1.09 10.35 -13.53
C ALA A 3 0.53 10.43 -12.10
N LEU A 4 -0.54 9.71 -11.78
CA LEU A 4 -1.06 9.65 -10.40
C LEU A 4 -0.15 8.80 -9.52
N ALA A 5 0.28 7.65 -10.03
CA ALA A 5 1.21 6.78 -9.31
C ALA A 5 2.52 7.50 -8.99
N GLU A 6 3.05 8.30 -9.92
CA GLU A 6 4.26 9.11 -9.72
C GLU A 6 4.09 10.14 -8.61
N VAL A 7 2.95 10.85 -8.57
CA VAL A 7 2.65 11.85 -7.52
C VAL A 7 2.54 11.19 -6.14
N TYR A 8 1.84 10.07 -6.03
CA TYR A 8 1.69 9.33 -4.77
C TYR A 8 3.02 8.71 -4.33
N ALA A 9 3.79 8.11 -5.24
CA ALA A 9 5.10 7.56 -4.95
C ALA A 9 6.09 8.63 -4.47
N ARG A 10 6.06 9.81 -5.09
CA ARG A 10 6.86 10.95 -4.66
C ARG A 10 6.48 11.41 -3.25
N SER A 11 5.19 11.54 -2.98
CA SER A 11 4.68 11.93 -1.65
C SER A 11 5.14 10.95 -0.57
N LEU A 12 5.02 9.64 -0.82
CA LEU A 12 5.49 8.60 0.10
C LEU A 12 7.01 8.68 0.32
N TYR A 13 7.78 8.86 -0.74
CA TYR A 13 9.23 8.97 -0.66
C TYR A 13 9.68 10.20 0.14
N GLU A 14 9.07 11.36 -0.09
CA GLU A 14 9.39 12.59 0.64
C GLU A 14 9.14 12.44 2.15
N VAL A 15 8.01 11.85 2.55
CA VAL A 15 7.71 11.58 3.97
C VAL A 15 8.68 10.54 4.56
N ALA A 16 8.96 9.47 3.82
CA ALA A 16 9.90 8.44 4.26
C ALA A 16 11.33 8.99 4.42
N GLN A 17 11.74 9.93 3.55
CA GLN A 17 13.03 10.61 3.63
C GLN A 17 13.10 11.51 4.86
N GLN A 18 12.08 12.33 5.11
CA GLN A 18 12.02 13.21 6.28
C GLN A 18 12.11 12.45 7.61
N GLN A 19 11.54 11.23 7.65
CA GLN A 19 11.58 10.37 8.83
C GLN A 19 12.79 9.43 8.90
N ASN A 20 13.72 9.48 7.93
CA ASN A 20 14.84 8.53 7.78
C ASN A 20 14.40 7.04 7.69
N LYS A 21 13.24 6.78 7.08
CA LYS A 21 12.63 5.44 6.96
C LYS A 21 12.64 4.86 5.55
N VAL A 22 13.32 5.49 4.59
CA VAL A 22 13.38 5.04 3.19
C VAL A 22 13.69 3.54 3.04
N PRO A 23 14.68 2.94 3.75
CA PRO A 23 14.95 1.51 3.62
C PRO A 23 13.77 0.63 4.05
N VAL A 24 13.15 0.96 5.19
CA VAL A 24 12.00 0.22 5.76
C VAL A 24 10.79 0.31 4.84
N ILE A 25 10.46 1.52 4.36
CA ILE A 25 9.31 1.74 3.49
C ILE A 25 9.52 1.05 2.14
N ARG A 26 10.74 1.10 1.59
CA ARG A 26 11.07 0.39 0.34
C ARG A 26 10.88 -1.12 0.48
N GLU A 27 11.36 -1.71 1.58
CA GLU A 27 11.24 -3.14 1.85
C GLU A 27 9.76 -3.55 2.00
N GLN A 28 9.02 -2.84 2.85
CA GLN A 28 7.61 -3.15 3.10
C GLN A 28 6.72 -2.94 1.87
N LEU A 29 6.96 -1.87 1.09
CA LEU A 29 6.23 -1.64 -0.16
C LEU A 29 6.55 -2.71 -1.21
N GLY A 30 7.80 -3.18 -1.27
CA GLY A 30 8.20 -4.30 -2.13
C GLY A 30 7.46 -5.58 -1.77
N GLN A 31 7.47 -5.96 -0.49
CA GLN A 31 6.74 -7.13 0.00
C GLN A 31 5.24 -7.07 -0.31
N LEU A 32 4.62 -5.89 -0.14
CA LEU A 32 3.21 -5.69 -0.49
C LEU A 32 2.97 -5.88 -2.00
N ALA A 33 3.83 -5.30 -2.83
CA ALA A 33 3.71 -5.41 -4.29
C ALA A 33 3.86 -6.86 -4.77
N ASP A 34 4.82 -7.60 -4.20
CA ASP A 34 5.04 -9.01 -4.53
C ASP A 34 3.84 -9.86 -4.13
N VAL A 35 3.34 -9.72 -2.89
CA VAL A 35 2.16 -10.47 -2.41
C VAL A 35 0.91 -10.13 -3.23
N LEU A 36 0.72 -8.85 -3.58
CA LEU A 36 -0.41 -8.44 -4.42
C LEU A 36 -0.28 -9.00 -5.84
N ALA A 37 0.93 -9.09 -6.39
CA ALA A 37 1.17 -9.66 -7.72
C ALA A 37 0.97 -11.19 -7.76
N GLU A 38 1.33 -11.89 -6.68
CA GLU A 38 1.26 -13.35 -6.59
C GLU A 38 -0.13 -13.87 -6.19
N ASN A 39 -0.93 -13.08 -5.46
CA ASN A 39 -2.21 -13.51 -4.95
C ASN A 39 -3.41 -12.96 -5.77
N ARG A 40 -3.97 -13.83 -6.62
CA ARG A 40 -5.14 -13.49 -7.45
C ARG A 40 -6.37 -13.11 -6.63
N GLU A 41 -6.59 -13.70 -5.47
CA GLU A 41 -7.74 -13.37 -4.61
C GLU A 41 -7.63 -11.96 -4.05
N LEU A 42 -6.43 -11.53 -3.64
CA LEU A 42 -6.17 -10.15 -3.22
C LEU A 42 -6.39 -9.15 -4.36
N GLN A 43 -5.92 -9.47 -5.58
CA GLN A 43 -6.19 -8.65 -6.75
C GLN A 43 -7.69 -8.50 -7.00
N VAL A 44 -8.43 -9.61 -7.00
CA VAL A 44 -9.89 -9.60 -7.17
C VAL A 44 -10.53 -8.76 -6.07
N PHE A 45 -10.13 -8.94 -4.81
CA PHE A 45 -10.68 -8.17 -3.69
C PHE A 45 -10.48 -6.66 -3.85
N PHE A 46 -9.25 -6.20 -4.12
CA PHE A 46 -8.94 -4.77 -4.22
C PHE A 46 -9.45 -4.11 -5.51
N PHE A 47 -9.46 -4.82 -6.63
CA PHE A 47 -9.89 -4.28 -7.93
C PHE A 47 -11.36 -4.51 -8.27
N SER A 48 -12.06 -5.36 -7.50
CA SER A 48 -13.49 -5.60 -7.71
C SER A 48 -14.33 -4.38 -7.30
N PRO A 49 -15.37 -4.04 -8.08
CA PRO A 49 -16.34 -3.00 -7.72
C PRO A 49 -17.38 -3.50 -6.69
N TYR A 50 -17.42 -4.80 -6.38
CA TYR A 50 -18.41 -5.38 -5.46
C TYR A 50 -18.11 -5.14 -3.98
N PHE A 51 -16.88 -4.74 -3.65
CA PHE A 51 -16.49 -4.40 -2.28
C PHE A 51 -16.50 -2.88 -2.12
N SER A 52 -17.20 -2.42 -1.09
CA SER A 52 -17.19 -1.01 -0.67
C SER A 52 -15.79 -0.60 -0.21
N THR A 53 -15.54 0.72 -0.21
CA THR A 53 -14.29 1.28 0.33
C THR A 53 -14.05 0.83 1.78
N LYS A 54 -15.11 0.80 2.61
CA LYS A 54 -15.03 0.36 4.00
C LYS A 54 -14.57 -1.11 4.11
N GLU A 55 -15.14 -2.00 3.30
CA GLU A 55 -14.72 -3.41 3.29
C GLU A 55 -13.25 -3.55 2.85
N LYS A 56 -12.82 -2.75 1.87
CA LYS A 56 -11.42 -2.75 1.41
C LYS A 56 -10.46 -2.23 2.48
N GLU A 57 -10.81 -1.15 3.18
CA GLU A 57 -10.02 -0.62 4.31
C GLU A 57 -9.93 -1.63 5.46
N GLU A 58 -11.04 -2.28 5.82
CA GLU A 58 -11.05 -3.34 6.85
C GLU A 58 -10.22 -4.55 6.43
N GLY A 59 -10.33 -4.97 5.16
CA GLY A 59 -9.55 -6.06 4.60
C GLY A 59 -8.05 -5.73 4.58
N LEU A 60 -7.70 -4.51 4.17
CA LEU A 60 -6.34 -4.00 4.19
C LEU A 60 -5.76 -3.99 5.62
N GLY A 61 -6.51 -3.51 6.61
CA GLY A 61 -6.07 -3.49 8.01
C GLY A 61 -5.87 -4.89 8.62
N ARG A 62 -6.52 -5.92 8.08
CA ARG A 62 -6.29 -7.32 8.46
C ARG A 62 -5.13 -7.95 7.70
N ALA A 63 -4.94 -7.57 6.44
CA ALA A 63 -3.89 -8.12 5.57
C ALA A 63 -2.51 -7.55 5.88
N VAL A 64 -2.44 -6.27 6.27
CA VAL A 64 -1.19 -5.56 6.52
C VAL A 64 -1.02 -5.36 8.02
N THR A 65 -0.18 -6.20 8.62
CA THR A 65 0.15 -6.15 10.05
C THR A 65 1.61 -5.79 10.25
N GLY A 66 1.91 -4.87 11.18
CA GLY A 66 3.30 -4.49 11.50
C GLY A 66 3.98 -3.59 10.45
N ALA A 67 3.24 -3.08 9.47
CA ALA A 67 3.73 -2.05 8.57
C ALA A 67 4.03 -0.75 9.34
N ASP A 68 5.00 0.01 8.84
CA ASP A 68 5.25 1.35 9.36
C ASP A 68 3.97 2.20 9.22
N GLU A 69 3.77 3.13 10.15
CA GLU A 69 2.61 4.02 10.13
C GLU A 69 2.53 4.84 8.83
N THR A 70 3.67 5.23 8.27
CA THR A 70 3.73 5.96 6.99
C THR A 70 3.15 5.13 5.85
N LEU A 71 3.51 3.85 5.79
CA LEU A 71 2.97 2.94 4.77
C LEU A 71 1.50 2.64 5.04
N SER A 72 1.11 2.46 6.30
CA SER A 72 -0.29 2.22 6.69
C SER A 72 -1.20 3.38 6.31
N ASN A 73 -0.73 4.62 6.45
CA ASN A 73 -1.47 5.82 6.07
C ASN A 73 -1.48 6.04 4.55
N PHE A 74 -0.45 5.59 3.84
CA PHE A 74 -0.39 5.66 2.38
C PHE A 74 -1.43 4.74 1.70
N LEU A 75 -1.75 3.60 2.33
CA LEU A 75 -2.63 2.59 1.75
C LEU A 75 -4.14 2.83 2.01
N LYS A 76 -4.48 3.75 2.93
CA LYS A 76 -5.86 4.12 3.28
C LYS A 76 -6.28 5.36 2.49
#